data_AF-T0UMI9-F1
#
_entry.id   AF-T0UMI9-F1
#
_cell.length_a   1.000
_cell.length_b   1.000
_cell.length_c   1.000
_cell.angle_alpha   90.00
_cell.angle_beta   90.00
_cell.angle_gamma   90.00
#
_symmetry.space_group_name_H-M   'P 1'
#
loop_
_entity.id
_entity.type
_entity.pdbx_description
1 polymer ?
#
loop_
_entity_poly.entity_id
_entity_poly.type
_entity_poly.pdbx_seq_one_letter_code
_entity_poly.pdbx_strand_id
1 'polypeptide(L)'
;MKYNQFSYIPRPAEVCKQEMQALGFDISKQASDKLLLEHFCRKIFFNYKDTDYPLGNLIADFETDLLTFLQSDCPLTADIFYTVALQLLGFTPHVDFTDTTDFLEKIAFPINYQKGHIIEALYQLLLSRQKMV
;
A
#
# COMPACT_ATOMS: atom_id res chain seq x y z
N MET A 1 -9.65 6.86 -16.17
CA MET A 1 -9.05 5.76 -16.95
C MET A 1 -9.21 4.49 -16.13
N LYS A 2 -9.66 3.36 -16.70
CA LYS A 2 -9.83 2.11 -15.94
C LYS A 2 -8.47 1.41 -15.75
N TYR A 3 -8.23 0.92 -14.54
CA TYR A 3 -6.99 0.28 -14.09
C TYR A 3 -7.08 -1.24 -14.20
N ASN A 4 -7.23 -1.76 -15.43
CA ASN A 4 -7.35 -3.20 -15.63
C ASN A 4 -5.97 -3.88 -15.57
N GLN A 5 -5.84 -4.91 -14.74
CA GLN A 5 -4.59 -5.66 -14.54
C GLN A 5 -4.71 -7.12 -15.01
N PHE A 6 -4.69 -7.35 -16.32
CA PHE A 6 -4.77 -8.71 -16.89
C PHE A 6 -3.49 -9.54 -16.74
N SER A 7 -2.37 -8.90 -16.40
CA SER A 7 -1.07 -9.56 -16.23
C SER A 7 -0.84 -10.12 -14.82
N TYR A 8 -1.73 -9.82 -13.87
CA TYR A 8 -1.61 -10.34 -12.51
C TYR A 8 -2.11 -11.78 -12.44
N ILE A 9 -1.29 -12.65 -11.85
CA ILE A 9 -1.64 -14.04 -11.59
C ILE A 9 -1.70 -14.20 -10.06
N PRO A 10 -2.88 -14.44 -9.47
CA PRO A 10 -2.99 -14.68 -8.03
C PRO A 10 -2.11 -15.84 -7.58
N ARG A 11 -1.39 -15.65 -6.48
CA ARG A 11 -0.53 -16.68 -5.88
C ARG A 11 -0.91 -16.93 -4.42
N PRO A 12 -0.66 -18.13 -3.88
CA PRO A 12 -0.85 -18.40 -2.46
C PRO A 12 0.02 -17.48 -1.59
N ALA A 13 -0.48 -17.09 -0.41
CA ALA A 13 0.21 -16.21 0.54
C ALA A 13 1.67 -16.61 0.83
N GLU A 14 1.95 -17.91 0.94
CA GLU A 14 3.31 -18.42 1.14
C GLU A 14 4.26 -18.03 0.02
N VAL A 15 3.80 -18.13 -1.23
CA VAL A 15 4.60 -17.84 -2.41
C VAL A 15 4.82 -16.34 -2.50
N CYS A 16 3.77 -15.54 -2.30
CA CYS A 16 3.88 -14.08 -2.23
C CYS A 16 4.93 -13.66 -1.20
N LYS A 17 4.86 -14.23 0.01
CA LYS A 17 5.83 -13.96 1.08
C LYS A 17 7.25 -14.33 0.66
N GLN A 18 7.47 -15.54 0.15
CA GLN A 18 8.81 -16.00 -0.25
C GLN A 18 9.42 -15.10 -1.31
N GLU A 19 8.63 -14.70 -2.31
CA GLU A 19 9.08 -13.78 -3.37
C GLU A 19 9.38 -12.38 -2.83
N MET A 20 8.52 -11.82 -1.96
CA MET A 20 8.77 -10.53 -1.30
C MET A 20 10.04 -10.57 -0.44
N GLN A 21 10.25 -11.66 0.31
CA GLN A 21 11.46 -11.85 1.12
C GLN A 21 12.71 -11.95 0.23
N ALA A 22 12.63 -12.61 -0.93
CA ALA A 22 13.72 -12.67 -1.90
C ALA A 22 14.06 -11.29 -2.49
N LEU A 23 13.08 -10.40 -2.61
CA LEU A 23 13.27 -8.98 -2.96
C LEU A 23 13.75 -8.11 -1.78
N GLY A 24 13.93 -8.72 -0.60
CA GLY A 24 14.45 -8.08 0.60
C GLY A 24 13.40 -7.30 1.41
N PHE A 25 12.11 -7.58 1.25
CA PHE A 25 11.07 -7.07 2.14
C PHE A 25 11.03 -7.90 3.43
N ASP A 26 10.95 -7.23 4.58
CA ASP A 26 10.81 -7.87 5.88
C ASP A 26 9.34 -8.19 6.19
N ILE A 27 8.84 -9.28 5.61
CA ILE A 27 7.47 -9.76 5.74
C ILE A 27 7.42 -10.97 6.68
N SER A 28 6.86 -10.79 7.87
CA SER A 28 6.59 -11.87 8.83
C SER A 28 5.09 -12.17 8.91
N LYS A 29 4.71 -13.45 9.06
CA LYS A 29 3.28 -13.82 9.17
C LYS A 29 2.66 -13.46 10.51
N GLN A 30 3.49 -13.33 11.53
CA GLN A 30 3.07 -13.04 12.90
C GLN A 30 2.97 -11.52 13.16
N ALA A 31 3.39 -10.70 12.19
CA ALA A 31 3.31 -9.25 12.28
C ALA A 31 1.88 -8.76 12.04
N SER A 32 1.53 -7.63 12.65
CA SER A 32 0.26 -6.96 12.37
C SER A 32 0.26 -6.36 10.96
N ASP A 33 -0.92 -6.21 10.36
CA ASP A 33 -1.06 -5.61 9.03
C ASP A 33 -0.43 -4.20 8.97
N LYS A 34 -0.56 -3.43 10.04
CA LYS A 34 0.04 -2.09 10.17
C LYS A 34 1.57 -2.13 10.12
N LEU A 35 2.20 -3.06 10.84
CA LEU A 35 3.65 -3.22 10.85
C LEU A 35 4.16 -3.69 9.48
N LEU A 36 3.43 -4.58 8.82
CA LEU A 36 3.75 -5.04 7.47
C LEU A 36 3.66 -3.91 6.44
N LEU A 37 2.64 -3.04 6.54
CA LEU A 37 2.52 -1.85 5.70
C LEU A 37 3.69 -0.88 5.93
N GLU A 38 4.08 -0.64 7.19
CA GLU A 38 5.24 0.20 7.49
C GLU A 38 6.52 -0.33 6.86
N HIS A 39 6.85 -1.60 7.11
CA HIS A 39 8.04 -2.25 6.55
C HIS A 39 8.04 -2.18 5.02
N PHE A 40 6.87 -2.39 4.42
CA PHE A 40 6.69 -2.28 2.98
C PHE A 40 7.00 -0.88 2.47
N CYS A 41 6.38 0.16 3.03
CA CYS A 41 6.59 1.53 2.59
C CYS A 41 8.05 1.97 2.78
N ARG A 42 8.66 1.64 3.94
CA ARG A 42 10.08 1.92 4.19
C ARG A 42 10.99 1.24 3.16
N LYS A 43 10.67 0.00 2.76
CA LYS A 43 11.43 -0.73 1.74
C LYS A 43 11.24 -0.14 0.35
N ILE A 44 10.06 0.38 -0.01
CA ILE A 44 9.85 1.09 -1.28
C ILE A 44 10.74 2.34 -1.35
N PHE A 45 10.87 3.07 -0.24
CA PHE A 45 11.72 4.26 -0.14
C PHE A 45 13.17 3.96 0.27
N PHE A 46 13.71 2.77 -0.05
CA PHE A 46 15.07 2.36 0.35
C PHE A 46 16.20 3.31 -0.12
N ASN A 47 15.94 4.17 -1.10
CA ASN A 47 16.89 5.17 -1.59
C ASN A 47 17.08 6.35 -0.61
N TYR A 48 16.17 6.54 0.36
CA TYR A 48 16.28 7.57 1.37
C TYR A 48 17.08 7.06 2.57
N LYS A 49 18.06 7.86 3.02
CA LYS A 49 18.81 7.56 4.25
C LYS A 49 17.90 7.59 5.48
N ASP A 50 16.97 8.53 5.48
CA ASP A 50 15.90 8.63 6.48
C ASP A 50 14.57 8.36 5.79
N THR A 51 13.99 7.20 6.09
CA THR A 51 12.72 6.79 5.50
C THR A 51 11.52 7.45 6.18
N ASP A 52 11.68 8.13 7.32
CA ASP A 52 10.59 8.89 7.94
C ASP A 52 10.18 10.09 7.08
N TYR A 53 11.14 10.73 6.41
CA TYR A 53 10.88 11.86 5.51
C TYR A 53 9.87 11.56 4.40
N PRO A 54 10.06 10.53 3.53
CA PRO A 54 9.07 10.21 2.52
C PRO A 54 7.75 9.69 3.10
N LEU A 55 7.76 9.03 4.27
CA LEU A 55 6.53 8.59 4.93
C LEU A 55 5.70 9.77 5.44
N GLY A 56 6.33 10.79 6.04
CA GLY A 56 5.64 12.00 6.49
C GLY A 56 5.06 12.86 5.35
N ASN A 57 5.49 12.62 4.10
CA ASN A 57 4.92 13.27 2.92
C ASN A 57 3.70 12.53 2.35
N LEU A 58 3.39 11.33 2.85
CA LEU A 58 2.19 10.59 2.52
C LEU A 58 1.13 10.83 3.58
N ILE A 59 -0.14 10.65 3.22
CA ILE A 59 -1.26 10.72 4.16
C ILE A 59 -1.82 9.34 4.45
N ALA A 60 -2.23 9.09 5.69
CA ALA A 60 -3.03 7.90 6.04
C ALA A 60 -4.51 8.16 5.76
N ASP A 61 -4.97 9.37 6.07
CA ASP A 61 -6.29 9.91 5.79
C ASP A 61 -6.17 11.43 5.56
N PHE A 62 -7.29 12.13 5.33
CA PHE A 62 -7.27 13.57 5.04
C PHE A 62 -6.95 14.48 6.24
N GLU A 63 -6.73 13.91 7.43
CA GLU A 63 -6.42 14.64 8.66
C GLU A 63 -5.02 14.32 9.21
N THR A 64 -4.45 13.16 8.85
CA THR A 64 -3.26 12.58 9.46
C THR A 64 -2.24 12.10 8.42
N ASP A 65 -0.97 12.48 8.59
CA ASP A 65 0.13 11.97 7.78
C ASP A 65 0.43 10.49 8.10
N LEU A 66 1.04 9.77 7.16
CA LEU A 66 1.29 8.34 7.28
C LEU A 66 2.27 8.02 8.41
N LEU A 67 3.30 8.84 8.63
CA LEU A 67 4.28 8.59 9.69
C LEU A 67 3.62 8.70 11.08
N THR A 68 2.87 9.78 11.32
CA THR A 68 2.10 9.98 12.55
C THR A 68 1.09 8.86 12.77
N PHE A 69 0.38 8.45 11.70
CA PHE A 69 -0.53 7.30 11.79
C PHE A 69 0.23 6.02 12.19
N LEU A 70 1.35 5.70 11.54
CA LEU A 70 2.13 4.49 11.82
C LEU A 70 2.62 4.44 13.28
N GLN A 71 2.98 5.58 13.85
CA GLN A 71 3.44 5.73 15.24
C GLN A 71 2.31 5.72 16.28
N SER A 72 1.05 5.87 15.87
CA SER A 72 -0.11 5.86 16.77
C SER A 72 -0.61 4.45 17.11
N ASP A 73 -1.53 4.35 18.09
CA ASP A 73 -2.25 3.10 18.40
C ASP A 73 -3.46 2.85 17.50
N CYS A 74 -3.74 3.75 16.54
CA CYS A 74 -4.89 3.61 15.64
C CYS A 74 -4.74 2.36 14.76
N PRO A 75 -5.79 1.52 14.63
CA PRO A 75 -5.73 0.32 13.81
C PRO A 75 -5.73 0.65 12.31
N LEU A 76 -5.09 -0.21 11.51
CA LEU A 76 -5.16 -0.11 10.05
C LEU A 76 -6.57 -0.50 9.55
N THR A 77 -7.24 0.44 8.90
CA THR A 77 -8.51 0.25 8.20
C THR A 77 -8.27 0.05 6.70
N ALA A 78 -9.30 -0.44 5.98
CA ALA A 78 -9.22 -0.58 4.53
C ALA A 78 -9.04 0.78 3.84
N ASP A 79 -9.75 1.81 4.28
CA ASP A 79 -9.66 3.16 3.73
C ASP A 79 -8.24 3.73 3.84
N ILE A 80 -7.58 3.54 4.98
CA ILE A 80 -6.19 3.97 5.17
C ILE A 80 -5.27 3.17 4.24
N PHE A 81 -5.42 1.84 4.18
CA PHE A 81 -4.63 1.01 3.27
C PHE A 81 -4.74 1.49 1.83
N TYR A 82 -5.96 1.72 1.33
CA TYR A 82 -6.17 2.14 -0.05
C TYR A 82 -5.68 3.56 -0.31
N THR A 83 -5.86 4.48 0.64
CA THR A 83 -5.34 5.85 0.53
C THR A 83 -3.82 5.84 0.36
N VAL A 84 -3.11 5.03 1.15
CA VAL A 84 -1.66 4.83 1.03
C VAL A 84 -1.30 4.14 -0.29
N ALA A 85 -2.01 3.06 -0.66
CA ALA A 85 -1.75 2.31 -1.89
C ALA A 85 -1.88 3.19 -3.14
N LEU A 86 -2.91 4.04 -3.21
CA LEU A 86 -3.10 4.98 -4.31
C LEU A 86 -1.92 5.97 -4.42
N GLN A 87 -1.44 6.50 -3.30
CA GLN A 87 -0.28 7.39 -3.28
C GLN A 87 1.01 6.69 -3.75
N LEU A 88 1.24 5.44 -3.33
CA LEU A 88 2.39 4.65 -3.78
C LEU A 88 2.33 4.34 -5.29
N LEU A 89 1.13 4.30 -5.87
CA LEU A 89 0.92 4.17 -7.32
C LEU A 89 0.99 5.52 -8.05
N GLY A 90 1.22 6.63 -7.35
CA GLY A 90 1.40 7.97 -7.92
C GLY A 90 0.12 8.79 -8.05
N PHE A 91 -0.99 8.39 -7.41
CA PHE A 91 -2.18 9.22 -7.32
C PHE A 91 -2.05 10.23 -6.17
N THR A 92 -2.36 11.49 -6.45
CA THR A 92 -2.22 12.59 -5.49
C THR A 92 -3.57 12.86 -4.81
N PRO A 93 -3.67 12.71 -3.47
CA PRO A 93 -4.86 13.09 -2.72
C PRO A 93 -5.21 14.57 -2.92
N HIS A 94 -6.49 14.92 -2.84
CA HIS A 94 -7.06 16.25 -3.14
C HIS A 94 -6.96 16.72 -4.60
N VAL A 95 -6.17 16.05 -5.44
CA VAL A 95 -6.03 16.37 -6.87
C VAL A 95 -6.71 15.29 -7.72
N ASP A 96 -6.31 14.04 -7.54
CA ASP A 96 -6.88 12.90 -8.25
C ASP A 96 -8.15 12.38 -7.58
N PHE A 97 -8.21 12.44 -6.24
CA PHE A 97 -9.35 11.96 -5.46
C PHE A 97 -9.54 12.73 -4.15
N THR A 98 -10.80 12.86 -3.73
CA THR A 98 -11.24 13.39 -2.43
C THR A 98 -12.04 12.37 -1.63
N ASP A 99 -12.46 11.29 -2.28
CA ASP A 99 -13.12 10.13 -1.69
C ASP A 99 -12.40 8.89 -2.23
N THR A 100 -11.77 8.15 -1.32
CA THR A 100 -11.00 6.95 -1.68
C THR A 100 -11.90 5.88 -2.27
N THR A 101 -13.09 5.65 -1.72
CA THR A 101 -14.00 4.58 -2.14
C THR A 101 -14.55 4.83 -3.52
N ASP A 102 -15.09 6.04 -3.78
CA ASP A 102 -15.58 6.43 -5.11
C ASP A 102 -14.48 6.30 -6.17
N PHE A 103 -13.25 6.72 -5.82
CA PHE A 103 -12.14 6.66 -6.74
C PHE A 103 -11.73 5.23 -7.09
N LEU A 104 -11.68 4.33 -6.11
CA LEU A 104 -11.38 2.91 -6.33
C LEU A 104 -12.38 2.26 -7.29
N GLU A 105 -13.68 2.55 -7.13
CA GLU A 105 -14.73 2.06 -8.03
C GLU A 105 -14.55 2.62 -9.45
N LYS A 106 -14.31 3.94 -9.55
CA LYS A 106 -14.13 4.64 -10.83
C LYS A 106 -12.94 4.09 -11.63
N ILE A 107 -11.86 3.73 -10.96
CA ILE A 107 -10.68 3.15 -11.61
C ILE A 107 -10.75 1.62 -11.71
N ALA A 108 -11.78 0.97 -11.15
CA ALA A 108 -11.88 -0.48 -11.04
C ALA A 108 -10.61 -1.08 -10.41
N PHE A 109 -10.25 -0.60 -9.22
CA PHE A 109 -9.01 -0.97 -8.56
C PHE A 109 -8.96 -2.48 -8.27
N PRO A 110 -7.88 -3.18 -8.68
CA PRO A 110 -7.88 -4.64 -8.69
C PRO A 110 -7.47 -5.29 -7.36
N ILE A 111 -6.97 -4.50 -6.40
CA ILE A 111 -6.46 -5.00 -5.12
C ILE A 111 -7.60 -5.09 -4.11
N ASN A 112 -7.76 -6.25 -3.50
CA ASN A 112 -8.73 -6.47 -2.43
C ASN A 112 -7.99 -6.70 -1.11
N TYR A 113 -7.98 -5.68 -0.25
CA TYR A 113 -7.43 -5.79 1.10
C TYR A 113 -8.45 -6.43 2.04
N GLN A 114 -8.00 -7.49 2.71
CA GLN A 114 -8.73 -8.15 3.80
C GLN A 114 -7.85 -8.15 5.04
N LYS A 115 -8.43 -7.78 6.18
CA LYS A 115 -7.72 -7.77 7.47
C LYS A 115 -7.16 -9.16 7.78
N GLY A 116 -5.86 -9.24 8.12
CA GLY A 116 -5.12 -10.48 8.33
C GLY A 116 -4.56 -11.13 7.06
N HIS A 117 -4.85 -10.57 5.89
CA HIS A 117 -4.40 -11.05 4.57
C HIS A 117 -3.73 -9.92 3.76
N ILE A 118 -2.96 -9.06 4.44
CA ILE A 118 -2.32 -7.92 3.79
C ILE A 118 -1.21 -8.32 2.81
N ILE A 119 -0.60 -9.49 2.98
CA ILE A 119 0.57 -9.92 2.20
C ILE A 119 0.22 -10.01 0.71
N GLU A 120 -0.92 -10.61 0.39
CA GLU A 120 -1.43 -10.72 -0.97
C GLU A 120 -1.73 -9.34 -1.57
N ALA A 121 -2.27 -8.43 -0.77
CA ALA A 121 -2.58 -7.06 -1.20
C ALA A 121 -1.30 -6.26 -1.49
N LEU A 122 -0.27 -6.35 -0.62
CA LEU A 122 1.03 -5.71 -0.84
C LEU A 122 1.78 -6.31 -2.03
N TYR A 123 1.71 -7.64 -2.19
CA TYR A 123 2.31 -8.32 -3.33
C TYR A 123 1.66 -7.88 -4.64
N GLN A 124 0.33 -7.80 -4.69
CA GLN A 124 -0.37 -7.28 -5.87
C GLN A 124 -0.05 -5.79 -6.10
N LEU A 125 0.12 -5.00 -5.04
CA LEU A 125 0.53 -3.60 -5.13
C LEU A 125 1.90 -3.46 -5.78
N LEU A 126 2.88 -4.31 -5.44
CA LEU A 126 4.20 -4.34 -6.10
C LEU A 126 4.10 -4.62 -7.60
N LEU A 127 3.17 -5.47 -8.00
CA LEU A 127 2.95 -5.87 -9.39
C LEU A 127 1.98 -4.93 -10.12
N SER A 128 1.41 -3.96 -9.43
CA SER A 128 0.50 -2.99 -10.01
C SER A 128 1.30 -1.95 -10.80
N ARG A 129 0.75 -1.54 -11.93
CA ARG A 129 1.32 -0.44 -12.70
C ARG A 129 1.26 0.84 -11.85
N GLN A 130 2.14 1.79 -12.11
CA GLN A 130 2.01 3.14 -11.57
C GLN A 130 1.20 4.02 -12.53
N LYS A 131 0.69 5.15 -12.03
CA LYS A 131 0.06 6.17 -12.85
C LYS A 131 1.02 6.56 -13.97
N MET A 132 0.58 6.39 -15.23
CA MET A 132 1.33 6.91 -16.37
C MET A 132 1.20 8.43 -16.35
N VAL A 133 2.33 9.13 -16.19
CA VAL A 133 2.44 10.59 -16.29
C VAL A 133 2.39 11.01 -17.75
#